data_AF-A0A3B8R9H0-F1
#
_entry.id   AF-A0A3B8R9H0-F1
#
_cell.length_a   1.000
_cell.length_b   1.000
_cell.length_c   1.000
_cell.angle_alpha   90.00
_cell.angle_beta   90.00
_cell.angle_gamma   90.00
#
_symmetry.space_group_name_H-M   'P 1'
#
loop_
_entity.id
_entity.type
_entity.pdbx_description
1 polymer ?
#
loop_
_entity_poly.entity_id
_entity_poly.type
_entity_poly.pdbx_seq_one_letter_code
_entity_poly.pdbx_strand_id
1 'polypeptide(L)'
;MAEKISRITLTEAIRRTVEEYIESEQQYDDDVQLQIDRTDFDVAIADPEQDLPECDYYPMMDLVQMSADDDGRWLPDDDAIASVVDEYVITD
;
A
#
# COMPACT_ATOMS: atom_id res chain seq x y z
N MET A 1 -21.28 12.52 -1.56
CA MET A 1 -21.59 11.44 -0.60
C MET A 1 -20.25 10.79 -0.35
N ALA A 2 -19.63 11.03 0.80
CA ALA A 2 -18.38 10.35 1.13
C ALA A 2 -18.78 8.90 1.44
N GLU A 3 -18.51 8.00 0.49
CA GLU A 3 -18.63 6.57 0.74
C GLU A 3 -17.78 6.28 1.97
N LYS A 4 -18.40 5.71 3.01
CA LYS A 4 -17.65 5.20 4.14
C LYS A 4 -16.78 4.08 3.59
N ILE A 5 -15.52 4.40 3.33
CA ILE A 5 -14.56 3.42 2.88
C ILE A 5 -14.47 2.39 3.99
N SER A 6 -14.93 1.20 3.65
CA SER A 6 -14.88 0.08 4.56
C SER A 6 -13.44 -0.43 4.56
N ARG A 7 -12.93 -0.82 5.72
CA ARG A 7 -11.62 -1.46 5.91
C ARG A 7 -11.22 -2.37 4.74
N ILE A 8 -12.17 -3.19 4.31
CA ILE A 8 -12.06 -4.15 3.21
C ILE A 8 -11.60 -3.47 1.92
N THR A 9 -12.22 -2.36 1.52
CA THR A 9 -11.91 -1.64 0.28
C THR A 9 -10.50 -1.07 0.28
N LEU A 10 -10.05 -0.48 1.41
CA LEU A 10 -8.69 0.06 1.51
C LEU A 10 -7.66 -1.07 1.53
N THR A 11 -7.90 -2.15 2.29
CA THR A 11 -7.03 -3.34 2.29
C THR A 11 -6.90 -3.91 0.88
N GLU A 12 -8.01 -4.06 0.14
CA GLU A 12 -7.99 -4.57 -1.24
C GLU A 12 -7.25 -3.61 -2.19
N ALA A 13 -7.41 -2.30 -2.01
CA ALA A 13 -6.71 -1.30 -2.82
C ALA A 13 -5.19 -1.38 -2.61
N ILE A 14 -4.72 -1.33 -1.36
CA ILE A 14 -3.29 -1.42 -1.04
C ILE A 14 -2.72 -2.74 -1.56
N ARG A 15 -3.38 -3.85 -1.23
CA ARG A 15 -2.94 -5.17 -1.67
C ARG A 15 -2.80 -5.24 -3.19
N ARG A 16 -3.79 -4.74 -3.92
CA ARG A 16 -3.76 -4.73 -5.39
C ARG A 16 -2.62 -3.89 -5.94
N THR A 17 -2.35 -2.72 -5.34
CA THR A 17 -1.23 -1.85 -5.72
C THR A 17 0.11 -2.52 -5.44
N VAL A 18 0.22 -3.25 -4.33
CA VAL A 18 1.42 -4.05 -3.99
C VAL A 18 1.61 -5.22 -4.97
N GLU A 19 0.55 -5.95 -5.29
CA GLU A 19 0.60 -7.01 -6.31
C GLU A 19 1.05 -6.45 -7.67
N GLU A 20 0.50 -5.30 -8.09
CA GLU A 20 0.89 -4.63 -9.34
C GLU A 20 2.37 -4.21 -9.34
N TYR A 21 2.87 -3.69 -8.23
CA TYR A 21 4.29 -3.36 -8.05
C TYR A 21 5.18 -4.60 -8.17
N ILE A 22 4.82 -5.71 -7.51
CA ILE A 22 5.59 -6.96 -7.59
C ILE A 22 5.58 -7.50 -9.03
N GLU A 23 4.43 -7.53 -9.69
CA GLU A 23 4.31 -7.98 -11.08
C GLU A 23 5.07 -7.07 -12.05
N SER A 24 5.22 -5.79 -11.69
CA SER A 24 5.91 -4.76 -12.46
C SER A 24 7.21 -4.30 -11.82
N GLU A 25 7.88 -5.15 -11.02
CA GLU A 25 9.08 -4.77 -10.26
C GLU A 25 10.21 -4.22 -11.17
N GLN A 26 10.19 -4.59 -12.46
CA GLN A 26 11.14 -4.09 -13.47
C GLN A 26 10.82 -2.68 -14.00
N GLN A 27 9.64 -2.16 -13.71
CA GLN A 27 9.15 -0.85 -14.17
C GLN A 27 9.24 0.22 -13.09
N TYR A 28 9.33 -0.18 -11.83
CA TYR A 28 9.39 0.69 -10.66
C TYR A 28 10.76 0.59 -10.00
N ASP A 29 11.25 1.70 -9.43
CA ASP A 29 12.47 1.68 -8.63
C ASP A 29 12.23 1.00 -7.27
N ASP A 30 13.29 0.49 -6.63
CA ASP A 30 13.22 -0.08 -5.27
C ASP A 30 12.82 0.96 -4.21
N ASP A 31 13.00 2.26 -4.51
CA ASP A 31 12.71 3.37 -3.60
C ASP A 31 11.26 3.88 -3.67
N VAL A 32 10.38 3.26 -4.46
CA VAL A 32 8.98 3.70 -4.58
C VAL A 32 8.21 3.50 -3.28
N GLN A 33 7.15 4.29 -3.15
CA GLN A 33 6.32 4.38 -1.96
C GLN A 33 4.86 4.23 -2.32
N LEU A 34 4.10 3.61 -1.44
CA LEU A 34 2.65 3.60 -1.49
C LEU A 34 2.14 4.95 -0.97
N GLN A 35 1.49 5.71 -1.83
CA GLN A 35 0.76 6.92 -1.48
C GLN A 35 -0.67 6.56 -1.12
N ILE A 36 -1.13 7.03 0.04
CA ILE A 36 -2.53 6.97 0.47
C ILE A 36 -3.06 8.39 0.64
N ASP A 37 -4.13 8.73 -0.06
CA ASP A 37 -4.81 10.01 0.10
C ASP A 37 -5.70 10.01 1.34
N ARG A 38 -5.50 10.90 2.32
CA ARG A 38 -6.35 10.91 3.53
C ARG A 38 -7.77 11.42 3.33
N THR A 39 -8.04 12.01 2.18
CA THR A 39 -9.28 12.70 1.85
C THR A 39 -10.29 11.74 1.22
N ASP A 40 -9.83 10.95 0.25
CA ASP A 40 -10.61 9.96 -0.50
C ASP A 40 -10.12 8.52 -0.28
N PHE A 41 -9.04 8.30 0.46
CA PHE A 41 -8.40 6.99 0.68
C PHE A 41 -8.04 6.27 -0.62
N ASP A 42 -7.69 7.04 -1.64
CA ASP A 42 -7.15 6.56 -2.89
C ASP A 42 -5.70 6.09 -2.69
N VAL A 43 -5.35 4.97 -3.31
CA VAL A 43 -4.04 4.32 -3.14
C VAL A 43 -3.32 4.25 -4.47
N ALA A 44 -2.10 4.79 -4.52
CA ALA A 44 -1.27 4.83 -5.72
C ALA A 44 0.20 4.55 -5.39
N ILE A 45 0.98 4.17 -6.41
CA ILE A 45 2.44 4.13 -6.31
C ILE A 45 2.95 5.54 -6.61
N ALA A 46 3.77 6.07 -5.72
CA ALA A 46 4.40 7.36 -5.83
C ALA A 46 5.91 7.24 -5.68
N ASP A 47 6.61 8.13 -6.38
CA ASP A 47 8.05 8.28 -6.20
C ASP A 47 8.34 8.97 -4.86
N PRO A 48 9.48 8.71 -4.21
CA PRO A 48 9.87 9.36 -2.95
C PRO A 48 10.09 10.87 -3.09
N GLU A 49 10.13 11.39 -4.32
CA GLU A 49 10.14 12.84 -4.60
C GLU A 49 8.76 13.49 -4.43
N GLN A 50 7.68 12.70 -4.39
CA GLN A 50 6.32 13.20 -4.16
C GLN A 50 6.08 13.41 -2.67
N ASP A 51 5.96 14.67 -2.26
CA ASP A 51 5.66 15.06 -0.88
C ASP A 51 4.41 15.93 -0.86
N LEU A 52 3.23 15.29 -0.79
CA LEU A 52 1.94 15.96 -0.64
C LEU A 52 1.54 15.97 0.84
N PRO A 53 1.16 17.14 1.40
CA PRO A 53 0.81 17.25 2.82
C PRO A 53 -0.51 16.56 3.18
N GLU A 54 -1.33 16.20 2.20
CA GLU A 54 -2.63 15.54 2.38
C GLU A 54 -2.53 14.01 2.24
N CYS A 55 -1.38 13.51 1.80
CA CYS A 55 -1.14 12.09 1.59
C CYS A 55 -0.18 11.54 2.65
N ASP A 56 -0.34 10.26 2.95
CA ASP A 56 0.61 9.48 3.72
C ASP A 56 1.38 8.55 2.78
N TYR A 57 2.65 8.34 3.10
CA TYR A 57 3.58 7.59 2.26
C TYR A 57 4.18 6.45 3.05
N TYR A 58 4.04 5.23 2.53
CA TYR A 58 4.55 4.02 3.13
C TYR A 58 5.56 3.37 2.18
N PRO A 59 6.78 3.02 2.62
CA PRO A 59 7.76 2.37 1.76
C PRO A 59 7.19 1.05 1.21
N MET A 60 7.30 0.81 -0.10
CA MET A 60 6.73 -0.40 -0.69
C MET A 60 7.37 -1.66 -0.15
N MET A 61 8.67 -1.58 0.18
CA MET A 61 9.44 -2.63 0.86
C MET A 61 8.87 -3.06 2.22
N ASP A 62 8.12 -2.20 2.91
CA ASP A 62 7.52 -2.51 4.22
C ASP A 62 6.18 -3.28 4.06
N LEU A 63 5.54 -3.14 2.89
CA LEU A 63 4.26 -3.76 2.55
C LEU A 63 4.42 -5.09 1.81
N VAL A 64 5.66 -5.52 1.54
CA VAL A 64 5.99 -6.80 0.93
C VAL A 64 6.78 -7.66 1.90
N GLN A 65 6.51 -8.95 1.86
CA GLN A 65 7.25 -9.97 2.59
C GLN A 65 7.97 -10.91 1.64
N MET A 66 9.10 -11.44 2.07
CA MET A 66 9.80 -12.48 1.33
C MET A 66 9.02 -13.79 1.45
N SER A 67 8.70 -14.41 0.31
CA SER A 67 8.03 -15.70 0.26
C SER A 67 8.85 -16.77 0.98
N ALA A 68 8.22 -17.46 1.93
CA ALA A 68 8.82 -18.63 2.58
C ALA A 68 8.82 -19.88 1.68
N ASP A 69 7.88 -19.97 0.74
CA ASP A 69 7.73 -21.09 -0.20
C ASP A 69 8.54 -20.91 -1.50
N ASP A 70 8.75 -19.68 -1.94
CA ASP A 70 9.45 -19.33 -3.19
C ASP A 70 10.64 -18.41 -2.88
N ASP A 71 11.82 -19.02 -2.71
CA ASP A 71 13.06 -18.33 -2.36
C ASP A 71 13.37 -17.21 -3.39
N GLY A 72 13.22 -15.95 -2.96
CA GLY A 72 13.49 -14.76 -3.77
C GLY A 72 12.28 -14.13 -4.45
N ARG A 73 11.04 -14.55 -4.14
CA ARG A 73 9.83 -13.82 -4.57
C ARG A 73 9.25 -12.96 -3.47
N TRP A 74 8.86 -11.75 -3.82
CA TRP A 74 8.08 -10.87 -2.98
C TRP A 74 6.59 -11.25 -3.03
N LEU A 75 5.93 -11.20 -1.88
CA LEU A 75 4.48 -11.33 -1.74
C LEU A 75 3.96 -10.12 -0.98
N PRO A 76 2.71 -9.70 -1.23
CA PRO A 76 2.07 -8.72 -0.36
C PRO A 76 2.04 -9.21 1.10
N ASP A 77 2.38 -8.33 2.02
CA ASP A 77 2.30 -8.57 3.46
C ASP A 77 0.93 -8.14 3.98
N ASP A 78 -0.02 -9.09 4.07
CA ASP A 78 -1.36 -8.83 4.59
C ASP A 78 -1.36 -8.28 6.03
N ASP A 79 -0.34 -8.59 6.85
CA ASP A 79 -0.25 -8.11 8.24
C ASP A 79 0.17 -6.64 8.29
N ALA A 80 1.21 -6.28 7.52
CA ALA A 80 1.64 -4.89 7.35
C ALA A 80 0.52 -4.03 6.75
N ILE A 81 -0.12 -4.52 5.69
CA ILE A 81 -1.27 -3.84 5.05
C ILE A 81 -2.41 -3.65 6.05
N ALA A 82 -2.74 -4.68 6.83
CA ALA A 82 -3.79 -4.55 7.85
C ALA A 82 -3.43 -3.51 8.92
N SER A 83 -2.16 -3.44 9.34
CA SER A 83 -1.68 -2.43 10.29
C SER A 83 -1.83 -1.01 9.75
N VAL A 84 -1.46 -0.77 8.48
CA VAL A 84 -1.65 0.53 7.83
C VAL A 84 -3.13 0.91 7.80
N VAL A 85 -3.99 -0.03 7.37
CA VAL A 85 -5.43 0.22 7.31
C VAL A 85 -6.03 0.50 8.69
N ASP A 86 -5.53 -0.13 9.76
CA ASP A 86 -5.99 0.11 11.13
C ASP A 86 -5.77 1.56 11.58
N GLU A 87 -4.72 2.23 11.07
CA GLU A 87 -4.49 3.66 11.33
C GLU A 87 -5.61 4.56 10.76
N TYR A 88 -6.29 4.10 9.70
CA TYR A 88 -7.36 4.83 9.03
C TYR A 88 -8.76 4.39 9.48
N VAL A 89 -8.91 3.14 9.90
CA VAL A 89 -10.18 2.59 10.34
C VAL A 89 -10.35 2.82 11.84
N ILE A 90 -10.88 3.99 12.18
CA ILE A 90 -11.27 4.30 13.55
C ILE A 90 -12.39 3.33 13.97
N THR A 91 -12.09 2.44 14.91
CA THR A 91 -13.11 1.63 15.59
C THR A 91 -13.83 2.54 16.59
N ASP A 92 -15.12 2.79 16.38
CA ASP A 92 -16.03 3.44 17.36
C ASP A 92 -16.32 2.50 18.55
#